data_AF-A0A2M8NHC2-F1
#
_entry.id   AF-A0A2M8NHC2-F1
#
_cell.length_a   1.000
_cell.length_b   1.000
_cell.length_c   1.000
_cell.angle_alpha   90.00
_cell.angle_beta   90.00
_cell.angle_gamma   90.00
#
_symmetry.space_group_name_H-M   'P 1'
#
loop_
_entity.id
_entity.type
_entity.pdbx_description
1 polymer ?
#
loop_
_entity_poly.entity_id
_entity_poly.type
_entity_poly.pdbx_seq_one_letter_code
_entity_poly.pdbx_strand_id
1 'polypeptide(L)' 'VPYIVDIHDSKWNKYVPMTGQEVISPHYFAALSQRGAHAPTLLIVNPRYEAEIRAQVASCGGRASFDVIDGEHAIAVCR' A
#
# COMPACT_ATOMS: atom_id res chain seq x y z
N VAL A 1 -5.87 4.65 9.83
CA VAL A 1 -5.37 3.28 10.12
C VAL A 1 -4.59 2.84 8.90
N PRO A 2 -3.38 2.26 9.04
CA PRO A 2 -2.61 1.78 7.89
C PRO A 2 -3.39 0.67 7.17
N TYR A 3 -3.50 0.79 5.85
CA TYR A 3 -4.13 -0.19 4.96
C TYR A 3 -3.09 -1.16 4.39
N ILE A 4 -3.53 -2.34 3.97
CA ILE A 4 -2.76 -3.22 3.09
C ILE A 4 -3.28 -3.06 1.67
N VAL A 5 -2.40 -2.74 0.73
CA VAL A 5 -2.78 -2.66 -0.69
C VAL A 5 -2.43 -4.00 -1.35
N ASP A 6 -3.42 -4.68 -1.93
CA ASP A 6 -3.22 -5.95 -2.63
C ASP A 6 -3.98 -5.91 -3.97
N ILE A 7 -3.44 -6.55 -5.00
CA ILE A 7 -4.06 -6.63 -6.34
C ILE A 7 -5.15 -7.70 -6.42
N HIS A 8 -5.16 -8.67 -5.50
CA HIS A 8 -6.11 -9.79 -5.54
C HIS A 8 -7.47 -9.36 -4.98
N ASP A 9 -8.46 -9.29 -5.86
CA ASP A 9 -9.84 -8.89 -5.57
C ASP A 9 -10.50 -9.68 -4.42
N SER A 10 -10.23 -10.98 -4.37
CA SER A 10 -10.72 -11.90 -3.34
C SER A 10 -10.29 -11.53 -1.91
N LYS A 11 -9.28 -10.66 -1.75
CA LYS A 11 -8.81 -10.17 -0.45
C LYS A 11 -9.38 -8.82 -0.06
N TRP A 12 -9.94 -8.04 -0.99
CA TRP A 12 -10.42 -6.68 -0.70
C TRP A 12 -11.59 -6.66 0.28
N ASN A 13 -11.71 -5.58 1.04
CA ASN A 13 -12.71 -5.39 2.11
C ASN A 13 -12.64 -6.48 3.21
N LYS A 14 -11.55 -7.22 3.28
CA LYS A 14 -11.23 -8.15 4.36
C LYS A 14 -10.13 -7.57 5.23
N TYR A 15 -9.97 -8.16 6.39
CA TYR A 15 -8.99 -7.73 7.39
C TYR A 15 -7.91 -8.78 7.54
N VAL A 16 -6.65 -8.34 7.65
CA VAL A 16 -5.53 -9.21 7.98
C VAL A 16 -5.71 -9.70 9.42
N PRO A 17 -5.69 -11.02 9.67
CA PRO A 17 -5.75 -11.57 11.02
C PRO A 17 -4.65 -10.99 11.90
N MET A 18 -4.91 -10.88 13.20
CA MET A 18 -4.00 -10.32 14.23
C MET A 18 -3.72 -8.83 14.13
N THR A 19 -3.56 -8.25 12.93
CA THR A 19 -3.27 -6.81 12.77
C THR A 19 -4.53 -5.96 12.63
N GLY A 20 -5.64 -6.56 12.15
CA GLY A 20 -6.89 -5.83 11.90
C GLY A 20 -6.76 -4.79 10.78
N GLN A 21 -5.72 -4.86 9.97
CA GLN A 21 -5.53 -3.94 8.83
C GLN A 21 -6.46 -4.35 7.69
N GLU A 22 -7.19 -3.38 7.15
CA GLU A 22 -8.05 -3.58 6.00
C GLU A 22 -7.21 -3.73 4.73
N VAL A 23 -7.58 -4.71 3.89
CA VAL A 23 -7.02 -4.90 2.57
C VAL A 23 -7.86 -4.13 1.55
N ILE A 24 -7.22 -3.20 0.84
CA ILE A 24 -7.84 -2.32 -0.16
C ILE A 24 -7.25 -2.54 -1.55
N SER A 25 -7.99 -2.11 -2.57
CA SER A 25 -7.52 -2.15 -3.95
C SER A 25 -6.55 -1.00 -4.28
N PRO A 26 -5.70 -1.15 -5.31
CA PRO A 26 -4.85 -0.05 -5.80
C PRO A 26 -5.64 1.18 -6.24
N HIS A 27 -6.85 1.00 -6.79
CA HIS A 27 -7.73 2.10 -7.19
C HIS A 27 -8.26 2.88 -6.00
N TYR A 28 -8.64 2.19 -4.92
CA TYR A 28 -9.07 2.85 -3.69
C TYR A 28 -7.91 3.62 -3.05
N PHE A 29 -6.72 3.02 -3.02
CA PHE A 29 -5.50 3.71 -2.58
C PHE A 29 -5.23 4.98 -3.41
N ALA A 30 -5.33 4.91 -4.74
CA ALA A 30 -5.13 6.07 -5.59
C ALA A 30 -6.11 7.21 -5.27
N ALA A 31 -7.40 6.90 -5.11
CA ALA A 31 -8.41 7.89 -4.72
C ALA A 31 -8.13 8.50 -3.32
N LEU A 32 -7.68 7.70 -2.36
CA LEU A 32 -7.26 8.18 -1.04
C LEU A 32 -6.03 9.10 -1.14
N SER A 33 -5.03 8.72 -1.93
CA SER A 33 -3.77 9.45 -2.07
C SER A 33 -3.95 10.87 -2.64
N GLN A 34 -5.04 11.11 -3.36
CA GLN A 34 -5.36 12.42 -3.95
C GLN A 34 -6.09 13.36 -2.98
N ARG A 35 -6.65 12.84 -1.88
CA ARG A 35 -7.45 13.63 -0.92
C ARG A 35 -6.60 14.37 0.12
N GLY A 36 -5.35 13.96 0.33
CA GLY A 36 -4.46 14.54 1.33
C GLY A 36 -3.61 15.69 0.82
N ALA A 37 -3.16 16.57 1.72
CA ALA A 37 -2.14 17.60 1.43
C ALA A 37 -0.75 16.99 1.15
N HIS A 38 -0.52 15.75 1.59
CA HIS A 38 0.73 15.02 1.42
C HIS A 38 0.46 13.64 0.80
N ALA A 39 1.40 13.17 -0.03
CA ALA A 39 1.34 11.83 -0.59
C ALA A 39 1.58 10.80 0.54
N PRO A 40 0.76 9.74 0.64
CA PRO A 40 1.00 8.66 1.59
C PRO A 40 2.29 7.90 1.27
N THR A 41 2.92 7.33 2.28
CA THR A 41 4.04 6.40 2.09
C THR A 41 3.50 4.97 1.89
N LEU A 42 3.91 4.32 0.82
CA LEU A 42 3.64 2.92 0.54
C LEU A 42 4.88 2.09 0.88
N LEU A 43 4.73 1.21 1.87
CA LEU A 43 5.79 0.29 2.30
C LEU A 43 5.78 -0.95 1.40
N ILE A 44 6.85 -1.16 0.65
CA ILE A 44 7.02 -2.33 -0.22
C ILE A 44 7.71 -3.42 0.59
N VAL A 45 6.90 -4.38 1.05
CA VAL A 45 7.34 -5.52 1.86
C VAL A 45 8.08 -6.60 1.06
N ASN A 46 7.91 -6.62 -0.27
CA ASN A 46 8.60 -7.54 -1.16
C ASN A 46 9.32 -6.75 -2.26
N PRO A 47 10.64 -6.48 -2.09
CA PRO A 47 11.42 -5.68 -3.03
C PRO A 47 11.39 -6.22 -4.47
N ARG A 48 11.20 -7.53 -4.66
CA ARG A 48 11.12 -8.15 -5.99
C ARG A 48 10.02 -7.56 -6.86
N TYR A 49 8.94 -7.08 -6.25
CA TYR A 49 7.78 -6.50 -6.94
C TYR A 49 7.80 -4.97 -6.97
N GLU A 50 8.90 -4.32 -6.56
CA GLU A 50 8.95 -2.87 -6.44
C GLU A 50 8.53 -2.16 -7.73
N ALA A 51 9.15 -2.52 -8.86
CA ALA A 51 8.89 -1.89 -10.15
C ALA A 51 7.43 -2.05 -10.58
N GLU A 52 6.85 -3.24 -10.38
CA GLU A 52 5.46 -3.55 -10.69
C GLU A 52 4.49 -2.76 -9.82
N ILE A 53 4.78 -2.66 -8.51
CA ILE A 53 3.97 -1.89 -7.55
C ILE A 53 3.99 -0.40 -7.91
N ARG A 54 5.17 0.18 -8.23
CA ARG A 54 5.29 1.58 -8.66
C ARG A 54 4.50 1.84 -9.94
N ALA A 55 4.60 0.94 -10.93
CA ALA A 55 3.86 1.03 -12.17
C ALA A 55 2.34 0.97 -11.93
N GLN A 56 1.89 0.07 -11.05
CA GLN A 56 0.47 -0.09 -10.71
C GLN A 56 -0.10 1.16 -10.02
N VAL A 57 0.64 1.78 -9.09
CA VAL A 57 0.21 3.02 -8.45
C VAL A 57 0.08 4.14 -9.48
N ALA A 58 1.07 4.28 -10.37
CA ALA A 58 1.06 5.28 -11.43
C ALA A 58 -0.10 5.06 -12.41
N SER A 59 -0.37 3.82 -12.83
CA SER A 59 -1.47 3.50 -13.74
C SER A 59 -2.85 3.77 -13.14
N CYS A 60 -2.98 3.68 -11.81
CA CYS A 60 -4.19 4.06 -11.09
C CYS A 60 -4.31 5.58 -10.85
N GLY A 61 -3.32 6.38 -11.25
CA GLY A 61 -3.28 7.83 -11.01
C GLY A 61 -3.00 8.21 -9.55
N GLY A 62 -2.48 7.27 -8.75
CA GLY A 62 -2.12 7.49 -7.35
C GLY A 62 -0.81 8.24 -7.21
N ARG A 63 -0.61 8.87 -6.05
CA ARG A 63 0.66 9.50 -5.66
C ARG A 63 1.15 8.86 -4.37
N ALA A 64 2.41 8.47 -4.31
CA ALA A 64 2.97 7.88 -3.10
C ALA A 64 4.47 8.18 -2.99
N SER A 65 4.95 8.33 -1.76
CA SER A 65 6.34 8.05 -1.44
C SER A 65 6.48 6.54 -1.27
N PHE A 66 7.64 5.97 -1.60
CA PHE A 66 7.85 4.53 -1.54
C PHE A 66 9.07 4.23 -0.69
N ASP A 67 8.88 3.42 0.35
CA ASP A 67 9.97 2.85 1.13
C ASP A 67 9.97 1.34 0.92
N VAL A 68 11.12 0.81 0.54
CA VAL A 68 11.32 -0.62 0.31
C VAL A 68 11.93 -1.22 1.56
N ILE A 69 11.32 -2.28 2.07
CA ILE A 69 11.84 -2.99 3.24
C ILE A 69 12.77 -4.07 2.73
N ASP A 70 14.07 -3.76 2.67
CA ASP A 70 15.12 -4.77 2.46
C ASP A 70 15.27 -5.59 3.75
N GLY A 71 15.05 -6.90 3.65
CA GLY A 71 14.70 -7.76 4.78
C GLY A 71 15.70 -7.79 5.95
N GLU A 72 15.28 -7.27 7.10
CA GLU A 72 15.03 -8.00 8.36
C GLU A 72 14.22 -7.05 9.26
N HIS A 73 12.93 -7.32 9.46
CA HIS A 73 12.03 -6.60 10.38
C HIS A 73 11.85 -5.08 10.18
N ALA A 74 10.78 -4.68 9.46
CA ALA A 74 10.16 -3.37 9.73
C ALA A 74 8.69 -3.32 9.25
N ILE A 75 7.75 -3.64 10.14
CA ILE A 75 6.39 -3.05 10.04
C ILE A 75 6.49 -1.70 10.75
N ALA A 76 6.74 -0.61 10.01
CA ALA A 76 6.68 0.73 10.57
C ALA A 76 5.28 1.32 10.36
N VAL A 77 4.45 1.23 11.40
CA VAL A 77 3.20 2.01 11.47
C VAL A 77 3.55 3.37 12.08
N CYS A 78 3.71 4.40 11.24
CA CYS A 78 3.83 5.76 11.75
C CYS A 78 2.44 6.30 12.16
N ARG A 79 2.40 6.83 13.40
CA ARG A 79 1.27 7.50 14.05
C ARG A 79 0.99 8.87 13.46
#